data_AF-A0A1F7WYC0-F1
#
_entry.id   AF-A0A1F7WYC0-F1
#
_cell.length_a   1.000
_cell.length_b   1.000
_cell.length_c   1.000
_cell.angle_alpha   90.00
_cell.angle_beta   90.00
_cell.angle_gamma   90.00
#
_symmetry.space_group_name_H-M   'P 1'
#
loop_
_entity.id
_entity.type
_entity.pdbx_description
1 polymer ?
#
loop_
_entity_poly.entity_id
_entity_poly.type
_entity_poly.pdbx_seq_one_letter_code
_entity_poly.pdbx_strand_id
1 'polypeptide(L)' 'MSKVWEGTQEWSLWAEVGIACPMEWELGTRLVIAGRKWTCMDHGGAIAYQDGIPWIDMLTPELLFPHGTIVEATIYPP' A
#
# COMPACT_ATOMS: atom_id res chain seq x y z
N MET A 1 4.16 -13.61 -12.61
CA MET A 1 5.26 -12.66 -12.85
C MET A 1 5.19 -11.60 -11.77
N SER A 2 6.26 -11.35 -11.03
CA SER A 2 6.32 -10.25 -10.06
C SER A 2 6.32 -8.92 -10.81
N LYS A 3 5.32 -8.06 -10.54
CA LYS A 3 5.29 -6.69 -11.07
C LYS A 3 6.47 -5.90 -10.50
N VAL A 4 7.20 -5.19 -11.36
CA VAL A 4 8.35 -4.35 -10.97
C VAL A 4 7.92 -2.89 -11.12
N TRP A 5 8.27 -2.09 -10.11
CA TRP A 5 7.95 -0.67 -10.11
C TRP A 5 8.98 0.13 -10.92
N GLU A 6 8.55 0.95 -11.87
CA GLU A 6 9.38 1.75 -12.79
C GLU A 6 9.03 3.27 -12.87
N GLY A 7 8.35 3.86 -11.88
CA GLY A 7 8.17 5.32 -11.76
C GLY A 7 6.87 5.92 -12.32
N THR A 8 6.37 5.50 -13.49
CA THR A 8 5.02 5.90 -13.97
C THR A 8 4.35 4.73 -14.67
N GLN A 9 3.28 4.20 -14.08
CA GLN A 9 2.49 3.11 -14.65
C GLN A 9 1.01 3.38 -14.40
N GLU A 10 0.16 2.90 -15.30
CA GLU A 10 -1.30 2.97 -15.14
C GLU A 10 -1.71 2.30 -13.83
N TRP A 11 -2.41 3.05 -12.98
CA TRP A 11 -2.82 2.58 -11.65
C TRP A 11 -3.63 1.28 -11.74
N SER A 12 -4.45 1.12 -12.79
CA SER A 12 -5.28 -0.08 -13.00
C SER A 12 -4.46 -1.37 -13.14
N LEU A 13 -3.21 -1.27 -13.60
CA LEU A 13 -2.28 -2.41 -13.66
C LEU A 13 -1.84 -2.86 -12.26
N TRP A 14 -2.07 -2.07 -11.23
CA TRP A 14 -1.72 -2.33 -9.85
C TRP A 14 -2.93 -2.69 -8.98
N ALA A 15 -4.11 -2.89 -9.58
CA ALA A 15 -5.24 -3.45 -8.86
C ALA A 15 -4.85 -4.76 -8.15
N GLU A 16 -5.32 -4.89 -6.91
CA GLU A 16 -5.08 -5.99 -5.96
C GLU A 16 -3.64 -6.16 -5.46
N VAL A 17 -2.71 -5.28 -5.86
CA VAL A 17 -1.29 -5.38 -5.48
C VAL A 17 -0.65 -4.05 -5.08
N GLY A 18 -1.24 -2.92 -5.48
CA GLY A 18 -0.76 -1.59 -5.18
C GLY A 18 -1.47 -0.98 -3.97
N ILE A 19 -0.75 -0.13 -3.24
CA ILE A 19 -1.33 0.73 -2.22
C ILE A 19 -0.87 2.17 -2.41
N ALA A 20 -1.68 3.11 -1.94
CA ALA A 20 -1.15 4.41 -1.53
C ALA A 20 -0.60 4.29 -0.10
N CYS A 21 0.57 4.88 0.15
CA CYS A 21 1.24 4.83 1.44
C CYS A 21 1.65 6.23 1.95
N PRO A 22 2.10 6.35 3.22
CA PRO A 22 2.59 7.61 3.76
C PRO A 22 3.88 8.08 3.07
N MET A 23 4.12 9.39 3.09
CA MET A 23 5.30 10.03 2.47
C MET A 23 6.64 9.55 3.06
N GLU A 24 6.62 9.05 4.29
CA GLU A 24 7.78 8.50 4.98
C GLU A 24 8.25 7.18 4.37
N TRP A 25 7.42 6.51 3.56
CA TRP A 25 7.78 5.27 2.89
C TRP A 25 8.24 5.54 1.47
N GLU A 26 9.39 4.99 1.12
CA GLU A 26 9.87 5.00 -0.25
C GLU A 26 8.91 4.20 -1.15
N LEU A 27 8.58 4.76 -2.32
CA LEU A 27 7.83 4.01 -3.33
C LEU A 27 8.56 2.71 -3.67
N GLY A 28 7.82 1.63 -3.87
CA GLY A 28 8.36 0.28 -4.03
C GLY A 28 8.49 -0.50 -2.72
N THR A 29 8.32 0.15 -1.55
CA THR A 29 8.19 -0.54 -0.25
C THR A 29 7.13 -1.63 -0.33
N ARG A 30 7.45 -2.83 0.14
CA ARG A 30 6.57 -4.01 0.07
C ARG A 30 5.99 -4.34 1.43
N LEU A 31 4.74 -4.81 1.44
CA LEU A 31 4.05 -5.20 2.67
C LEU A 31 3.40 -6.57 2.55
N VAL A 32 3.27 -7.24 3.68
CA VAL A 32 2.41 -8.41 3.83
C VAL A 32 1.34 -8.12 4.88
N ILE A 33 0.08 -8.14 4.46
CA ILE A 33 -1.10 -7.91 5.31
C ILE A 33 -2.09 -9.03 5.05
N ALA A 34 -2.52 -9.73 6.11
CA ALA A 34 -3.41 -10.90 6.00
C ALA A 34 -2.97 -11.92 4.93
N GLY A 35 -1.65 -12.14 4.81
CA GLY A 35 -1.05 -13.06 3.82
C GLY A 35 -1.01 -12.53 2.38
N ARG A 36 -1.54 -11.34 2.10
CA ARG A 36 -1.50 -10.69 0.78
C ARG A 36 -0.29 -9.76 0.68
N LYS A 37 0.32 -9.74 -0.50
CA LYS A 37 1.49 -8.91 -0.80
C LYS A 37 1.04 -7.62 -1.48
N TRP A 38 1.60 -6.52 -1.02
CA TRP A 38 1.31 -5.19 -1.52
C TRP A 38 2.60 -4.42 -1.80
N THR A 39 2.52 -3.44 -2.70
CA THR A 39 3.61 -2.54 -3.04
C THR A 39 3.12 -1.10 -2.90
N CYS A 40 3.87 -0.24 -2.22
CA CYS A 40 3.60 1.19 -2.24
C CYS A 40 3.89 1.76 -3.63
N MET A 41 2.88 2.33 -4.26
CA MET A 41 2.94 2.84 -5.63
C MET A 41 2.63 4.34 -5.71
N ASP A 42 2.01 4.88 -4.68
CA ASP A 42 1.51 6.24 -4.65
C ASP A 42 1.56 6.82 -3.24
N HIS A 43 1.57 8.15 -3.15
CA HIS A 43 1.43 8.89 -1.92
C HIS A 43 0.11 9.66 -1.94
N GLY A 44 -0.84 9.25 -1.11
CA GLY A 44 -2.11 9.95 -0.99
C GLY A 44 -2.03 11.09 0.02
N GLY A 45 -2.54 12.28 -0.31
CA GLY A 45 -2.48 13.44 0.59
C GLY A 45 -3.21 13.26 1.94
N ALA A 46 -4.11 12.29 2.04
CA ALA A 46 -4.79 11.91 3.28
C ALA A 46 -4.15 10.68 3.96
N ILE A 47 -3.16 10.06 3.34
CA ILE A 47 -2.50 8.84 3.82
C ILE A 47 -1.28 9.25 4.65
N ALA A 48 -1.45 9.25 5.97
CA ALA A 48 -0.47 9.75 6.91
C ALA A 48 -0.36 8.83 8.14
N TYR A 49 0.66 9.08 8.95
CA TYR A 49 0.70 8.52 10.30
C TYR A 49 -0.35 9.18 11.18
N GLN A 50 -1.11 8.37 11.90
CA GLN A 50 -2.01 8.82 12.96
C GLN A 50 -1.70 8.03 14.23
N ASP A 51 -1.39 8.74 15.32
CA ASP A 51 -1.03 8.13 16.61
C ASP A 51 0.12 7.10 16.50
N GLY A 52 1.07 7.35 15.59
CA GLY A 52 2.21 6.46 15.32
C GLY A 52 1.89 5.25 14.44
N ILE A 53 0.65 5.13 13.96
CA ILE A 53 0.20 4.04 13.08
C ILE A 53 0.09 4.57 11.64
N PRO A 54 0.75 3.94 10.67
CA PRO A 54 0.66 4.33 9.26
C PRO A 54 -0.70 3.94 8.68
N TRP A 55 -1.38 4.89 8.04
CA TRP A 55 -2.51 4.58 7.16
C TRP A 55 -2.02 4.12 5.78
N ILE A 56 -2.84 3.31 5.11
CA ILE A 56 -2.64 2.90 3.71
C ILE A 56 -3.99 2.86 3.01
N ASP A 57 -4.00 3.05 1.70
CA ASP A 57 -5.20 2.82 0.86
C ASP A 57 -4.93 1.66 -0.09
N MET A 58 -5.75 0.62 0.01
CA MET A 58 -5.58 -0.60 -0.80
C MET A 58 -6.31 -0.44 -2.13
N LEU A 59 -5.57 -0.55 -3.23
CA LEU A 59 -6.17 -0.50 -4.55
C LEU A 59 -6.83 -1.85 -4.86
N THR A 60 -8.07 -2.03 -4.42
CA THR A 60 -8.85 -3.28 -4.56
C THR A 60 -10.29 -2.96 -4.99
N PRO A 61 -10.92 -3.80 -5.84
CA PRO A 61 -12.32 -3.61 -6.23
C PRO A 61 -13.30 -3.87 -5.08
N GLU A 62 -12.89 -4.66 -4.09
CA GLU A 62 -13.69 -5.01 -2.93
C GLU A 62 -13.03 -4.55 -1.64
N LEU A 63 -13.85 -4.08 -0.68
CA LEU A 63 -13.40 -3.66 0.64
C LEU A 63 -12.88 -4.87 1.42
N LEU A 64 -11.56 -4.93 1.65
CA LEU A 64 -10.93 -6.03 2.40
C LEU A 64 -11.07 -5.86 3.92
N PHE A 65 -11.08 -4.61 4.39
CA PHE A 65 -11.20 -4.25 5.80
C PHE A 65 -12.10 -3.02 5.94
N PRO A 66 -12.94 -2.93 6.99
CA PRO A 66 -13.62 -1.69 7.32
C PRO A 66 -12.62 -0.53 7.49
N HIS A 67 -12.98 0.67 7.05
CA HIS A 67 -12.17 1.88 7.23
C HIS A 67 -11.77 2.08 8.71
N GLY A 68 -10.49 2.38 8.96
CA GLY A 68 -9.95 2.57 10.31
C GLY A 68 -9.64 1.28 11.07
N THR A 69 -9.75 0.11 10.41
CA THR A 69 -9.31 -1.15 11.01
C THR A 69 -7.79 -1.17 11.13
N ILE A 70 -7.28 -1.33 12.35
CA ILE A 70 -5.86 -1.54 12.60
C ILE A 70 -5.54 -3.03 12.39
N VAL A 71 -4.54 -3.31 11.56
CA VAL A 71 -4.08 -4.66 11.23
C VAL A 71 -2.57 -4.75 11.34
N GLU A 72 -2.08 -5.94 11.69
CA GLU A 72 -0.64 -6.23 11.68
C GLU A 72 -0.11 -6.36 10.25
N ALA A 73 1.09 -5.84 10.02
CA ALA A 73 1.76 -5.85 8.73
C ALA A 73 3.26 -6.12 8.88
N THR A 74 3.84 -6.89 7.96
CA THR A 74 5.30 -6.98 7.80
C THR A 74 5.75 -6.08 6.67
N ILE A 75 6.71 -5.20 6.92
CA ILE A 75 7.22 -4.21 5.95
C ILE A 75 8.62 -4.62 5.48
N TYR A 76 8.86 -4.48 4.18
CA TYR A 76 10.14 -4.71 3.54
C TYR A 76 10.51 -3.46 2.72
N PRO A 77 11.72 -2.88 2.91
CA PRO A 77 12.18 -1.77 2.08
C PRO A 77 12.30 -2.20 0.59
N PRO A 78 12.37 -1.24 -0.35
CA PRO A 78 12.36 -1.49 -1.80
C PRO A 78 13.38 -2.54 -2.28
#